data_AF-A0A969QRS7-F1
#
_entry.id   AF-A0A969QRS7-F1
#
_cell.length_a   1.000
_cell.length_b   1.000
_cell.length_c   1.000
_cell.angle_alpha   90.00
_cell.angle_beta   90.00
_cell.angle_gamma   90.00
#
_symmetry.space_group_name_H-M   'P 1'
#
loop_
_entity.id
_entity.type
_entity.pdbx_description
1 polymer ?
#
loop_
_entity_poly.entity_id
_entity_poly.type
_entity_poly.pdbx_seq_one_letter_code
_entity_poly.pdbx_strand_id
1 'polypeptide(L)'
;MQSWQALILGVIEGITEYLPISSTGHLIVAQRLMGIGSGSATAKAAADAFAVCIQGGAILAVLGLYSKRVIQMIWGVLGKDAEGLKLAVAIITGFLPAAVLGLLLSHWIKDHLFGMWPVIVAWVIGGFGILATAWWRKQNPPRAAGWPCR
;
A
#
# COMPACT_ATOMS: atom_id res chain seq x y z
N MET A 1 16.55 -4.73 -17.79
CA MET A 1 15.39 -5.61 -17.53
C MET A 1 14.78 -6.01 -18.85
N GLN A 2 14.39 -7.26 -18.99
CA GLN A 2 13.68 -7.74 -20.17
C GLN A 2 12.17 -7.47 -20.04
N SER A 3 11.45 -7.35 -21.14
CA SER A 3 10.02 -6.98 -21.15
C SER A 3 9.13 -7.97 -20.40
N TRP A 4 9.46 -9.27 -20.42
CA TRP A 4 8.73 -10.30 -19.67
C TRP A 4 8.91 -10.15 -18.15
N GLN A 5 10.09 -9.72 -17.70
CA GLN A 5 10.36 -9.45 -16.28
C GLN A 5 9.53 -8.27 -15.79
N ALA A 6 9.41 -7.22 -16.62
CA ALA A 6 8.56 -6.07 -16.32
C ALA A 6 7.08 -6.45 -16.20
N LEU A 7 6.59 -7.33 -17.08
CA LEU A 7 5.22 -7.85 -17.02
C LEU A 7 4.98 -8.66 -15.74
N ILE A 8 5.90 -9.54 -15.36
CA ILE A 8 5.79 -10.32 -14.11
C ILE A 8 5.77 -9.42 -12.89
N LEU A 9 6.71 -8.47 -12.79
CA LEU A 9 6.74 -7.54 -11.65
C LEU A 9 5.47 -6.67 -11.59
N GLY A 10 4.94 -6.24 -12.75
CA GLY A 10 3.68 -5.51 -12.82
C GLY A 10 2.48 -6.33 -12.35
N VAL A 11 2.41 -7.62 -12.71
CA VAL A 11 1.36 -8.54 -12.22
C VAL A 11 1.50 -8.79 -10.72
N ILE A 12 2.71 -9.02 -10.23
CA ILE A 12 2.98 -9.20 -8.80
C ILE A 12 2.51 -7.96 -8.04
N GLU A 13 2.92 -6.77 -8.47
CA GLU A 13 2.51 -5.52 -7.82
C GLU A 13 1.00 -5.34 -7.85
N GLY A 14 0.38 -5.45 -9.04
CA GLY A 14 -1.06 -5.25 -9.20
C GLY A 14 -1.93 -6.19 -8.37
N ILE A 15 -1.46 -7.41 -8.08
CA ILE A 15 -2.17 -8.36 -7.21
C ILE A 15 -1.85 -8.10 -5.74
N THR A 16 -0.58 -7.95 -5.40
CA THR A 16 -0.13 -7.95 -4.00
C THR A 16 -0.32 -6.60 -3.29
N GLU A 17 -0.47 -5.50 -4.02
CA GLU A 17 -0.68 -4.17 -3.43
C GLU A 17 -2.03 -4.05 -2.70
N TYR A 18 -3.07 -4.75 -3.19
CA TYR A 18 -4.41 -4.70 -2.57
C TYR A 18 -4.64 -5.77 -1.52
N LEU A 19 -3.75 -6.77 -1.46
CA LEU A 19 -3.81 -7.81 -0.44
C LEU A 19 -2.88 -7.43 0.72
N PRO A 20 -3.25 -7.75 1.97
CA PRO A 20 -2.42 -7.46 3.15
C PRO A 20 -1.26 -8.46 3.27
N ILE A 21 -0.46 -8.61 2.21
CA ILE A 21 0.65 -9.56 2.06
C ILE A 21 1.99 -8.88 1.71
N SER A 22 2.02 -7.54 1.68
CA SER A 22 3.20 -6.69 1.42
C SER A 22 3.82 -6.90 0.02
N SER A 23 3.45 -6.01 -0.89
CA SER A 23 3.93 -5.93 -2.27
C SER A 23 5.44 -5.70 -2.38
N THR A 24 5.99 -4.80 -1.55
CA THR A 24 7.43 -4.48 -1.54
C THR A 24 8.31 -5.71 -1.26
N GLY A 25 7.90 -6.57 -0.33
CA GLY A 25 8.65 -7.80 -0.03
C GLY A 25 8.63 -8.79 -1.21
N HIS A 26 7.46 -8.96 -1.85
CA HIS A 26 7.33 -9.81 -3.02
C HIS A 26 8.16 -9.31 -4.21
N LEU A 27 8.18 -7.99 -4.46
CA LEU A 27 9.03 -7.40 -5.48
C LEU A 27 10.52 -7.62 -5.22
N ILE A 28 10.99 -7.40 -3.99
CA ILE A 28 12.42 -7.62 -3.64
C ILE A 28 12.82 -9.08 -3.88
N VAL A 29 11.97 -10.03 -3.46
CA VAL A 29 12.23 -11.46 -3.68
C VAL A 29 12.22 -11.80 -5.17
N ALA A 30 11.22 -11.34 -5.92
CA ALA A 30 11.08 -11.59 -7.35
C ALA A 30 12.26 -11.00 -8.15
N GLN A 31 12.70 -9.79 -7.82
CA GLN A 31 13.86 -9.15 -8.42
C GLN A 31 15.13 -9.97 -8.18
N ARG A 32 15.36 -10.44 -6.95
CA ARG A 32 16.51 -11.30 -6.62
C ARG A 32 16.49 -12.62 -7.39
N LEU A 33 15.33 -13.29 -7.46
CA LEU A 33 15.18 -14.55 -8.18
C LEU A 33 15.42 -14.40 -9.68
N MET A 34 15.03 -13.26 -10.27
CA MET A 34 15.22 -12.96 -11.69
C MET A 34 16.58 -12.30 -12.01
N GLY A 35 17.46 -12.11 -11.01
CA GLY A 35 18.75 -11.42 -11.20
C GLY A 35 18.60 -9.96 -11.64
N ILE A 36 17.51 -9.30 -11.25
CA ILE A 36 17.23 -7.91 -11.59
C ILE A 36 17.97 -7.02 -10.60
N GLY A 37 18.81 -6.11 -11.10
CA GLY A 37 19.57 -5.19 -10.26
C GLY A 37 20.84 -5.76 -9.64
N SER A 38 21.24 -7.00 -9.97
CA SER A 38 22.44 -7.67 -9.43
C SER A 38 23.76 -7.34 -10.18
N GLY A 39 23.71 -6.51 -11.22
CA GLY A 39 24.88 -6.22 -12.07
C GLY A 39 25.68 -4.97 -11.64
N SER A 40 25.06 -3.79 -11.74
CA SER A 40 25.69 -2.50 -11.41
C SER A 40 24.80 -1.66 -10.51
N ALA A 41 25.38 -0.66 -9.83
CA ALA A 41 24.61 0.33 -9.07
C ALA A 41 23.51 0.98 -9.92
N THR A 42 23.79 1.22 -11.20
CA THR A 42 22.83 1.73 -12.18
C THR A 42 21.68 0.76 -12.45
N ALA A 43 21.98 -0.54 -12.57
CA ALA A 43 20.96 -1.56 -12.76
C ALA A 43 20.05 -1.70 -11.54
N LYS A 44 20.60 -1.57 -10.32
CA LYS A 44 19.82 -1.56 -9.09
C LYS A 44 18.91 -0.32 -9.02
N ALA A 45 19.45 0.86 -9.27
CA ALA A 45 18.67 2.10 -9.29
C ALA A 45 17.53 2.06 -10.31
N ALA A 46 17.77 1.46 -11.49
CA ALA A 46 16.72 1.27 -12.50
C ALA A 46 15.62 0.30 -12.04
N ALA A 47 15.98 -0.78 -11.34
CA ALA A 47 15.02 -1.73 -10.79
C ALA A 47 14.16 -1.12 -9.66
N ASP A 48 14.79 -0.35 -8.77
CA ASP A 48 14.11 0.37 -7.69
C ASP A 48 13.16 1.43 -8.25
N ALA A 49 13.62 2.21 -9.25
CA ALA A 49 12.77 3.18 -9.94
C ALA A 49 11.59 2.50 -10.65
N PHE A 50 11.81 1.36 -11.30
CA PHE A 50 10.74 0.61 -11.94
C PHE A 50 9.69 0.13 -10.93
N ALA A 51 10.11 -0.38 -9.76
CA ALA A 51 9.21 -0.77 -8.67
C ALA A 51 8.32 0.39 -8.21
N VAL A 52 8.87 1.60 -8.09
CA VAL A 52 8.11 2.81 -7.74
C VAL A 52 7.13 3.19 -8.87
N CYS A 53 7.53 3.05 -10.14
CA CYS A 53 6.66 3.37 -11.28
C CYS A 53 5.43 2.43 -11.36
N ILE A 54 5.60 1.12 -11.13
CA ILE A 54 4.49 0.16 -11.18
C ILE A 54 3.51 0.35 -10.00
N GLN A 55 4.00 0.76 -8.83
CA GLN A 55 3.15 1.22 -7.71
C GLN A 55 2.24 2.39 -8.10
N GLY A 56 2.79 3.35 -8.87
CA GLY A 56 1.98 4.43 -9.45
C GLY A 56 0.83 3.90 -10.33
N GLY A 57 1.07 2.82 -11.08
CA GLY A 57 0.03 2.12 -11.85
C GLY A 57 -1.07 1.53 -10.97
N ALA A 58 -0.72 0.92 -9.82
CA ALA A 58 -1.70 0.44 -8.85
C ALA A 58 -2.53 1.59 -8.26
N ILE A 59 -1.90 2.71 -7.87
CA ILE A 59 -2.62 3.89 -7.39
C ILE A 59 -3.62 4.40 -8.44
N LEU A 60 -3.21 4.48 -9.72
CA LEU A 60 -4.10 4.89 -10.81
C LEU A 60 -5.30 3.95 -10.98
N ALA A 61 -5.11 2.64 -10.81
CA ALA A 61 -6.21 1.68 -10.86
C ALA A 61 -7.24 1.92 -9.74
N VAL A 62 -6.80 2.24 -8.52
CA VAL A 62 -7.69 2.62 -7.40
C VAL A 62 -8.43 3.92 -7.70
N LEU A 63 -7.73 4.93 -8.22
CA LEU A 63 -8.36 6.21 -8.59
C LEU A 63 -9.42 6.03 -9.68
N GLY A 64 -9.20 5.12 -10.64
CA GLY A 64 -10.18 4.74 -11.65
C GLY A 64 -11.38 4.00 -11.05
N LEU A 65 -11.12 2.97 -10.23
CA LEU A 65 -12.14 2.14 -9.59
C LEU A 65 -13.06 2.96 -8.67
N TYR A 66 -12.49 3.90 -7.92
CA TYR A 66 -13.22 4.78 -6.99
C TYR A 66 -13.40 6.21 -7.51
N SER A 67 -13.35 6.40 -8.83
CA SER A 67 -13.47 7.71 -9.50
C SER A 67 -14.65 8.55 -8.99
N LYS A 68 -15.82 7.93 -8.78
CA LYS A 68 -17.00 8.60 -8.20
C LYS A 68 -16.73 9.18 -6.81
N ARG A 69 -16.08 8.42 -5.92
CA ARG A 69 -15.72 8.88 -4.56
C ARG A 69 -14.64 9.96 -4.60
N VAL A 70 -13.67 9.84 -5.52
CA VAL A 70 -12.65 10.87 -5.73
C VAL A 70 -13.28 12.19 -6.16
N ILE A 71 -14.17 12.15 -7.15
CA ILE A 71 -14.93 13.32 -7.59
C ILE A 71 -15.77 13.87 -6.44
N GLN A 72 -16.41 13.01 -5.65
CA GLN A 72 -17.19 13.41 -4.47
C GLN A 72 -16.33 14.20 -3.47
N MET A 73 -15.13 13.70 -3.15
CA MET A 73 -14.19 14.42 -2.28
C MET A 73 -13.79 15.78 -2.86
N ILE A 74 -13.53 15.87 -4.17
CA ILE A 74 -13.20 17.13 -4.84
C ILE A 74 -14.36 18.12 -4.69
N TRP A 75 -15.60 17.70 -4.98
CA TRP A 75 -16.78 18.53 -4.77
C TRP A 75 -16.97 18.96 -3.32
N GLY A 76 -16.61 18.08 -2.38
CA GLY A 76 -16.70 18.39 -0.96
C GLY A 76 -15.68 19.42 -0.50
N VAL A 77 -14.44 19.33 -0.97
CA VAL A 77 -13.42 20.37 -0.72
C VAL A 77 -13.83 21.71 -1.34
N LEU A 78 -14.54 21.70 -2.47
CA LEU A 78 -15.12 22.89 -3.10
C LEU A 78 -16.41 23.40 -2.41
N GLY A 79 -16.83 22.79 -1.30
CA GLY A 79 -18.02 23.19 -0.54
C GLY A 79 -19.35 22.78 -1.17
N LYS A 80 -19.35 21.95 -2.22
CA LYS A 80 -20.56 21.49 -2.91
C LYS A 80 -21.10 20.15 -2.39
N ASP A 81 -20.31 19.42 -1.60
CA ASP A 81 -20.70 18.13 -1.02
C ASP A 81 -20.18 17.93 0.42
N ALA A 82 -21.07 18.02 1.40
CA ALA A 82 -20.70 17.82 2.81
C ALA A 82 -20.23 16.39 3.12
N GLU A 83 -20.72 15.37 2.42
CA GLU A 83 -20.29 13.98 2.59
C GLU A 83 -18.90 13.76 1.97
N GLY A 84 -18.68 14.33 0.79
CA GLY A 84 -17.37 14.38 0.14
C GLY A 84 -16.30 15.02 1.02
N LEU A 85 -16.64 16.12 1.71
CA LEU A 85 -15.71 16.80 2.63
C LEU A 85 -15.36 15.92 3.83
N LYS A 86 -16.35 15.24 4.42
CA LYS A 86 -16.12 14.30 5.53
C LYS A 86 -15.18 13.17 5.11
N LEU A 87 -15.38 12.61 3.91
CA LEU A 87 -14.51 11.57 3.37
C LEU A 87 -13.08 12.07 3.16
N ALA A 88 -12.92 13.26 2.58
CA ALA A 88 -11.61 13.88 2.37
C ALA A 88 -10.87 14.13 3.70
N VAL A 89 -11.57 14.70 4.70
CA VAL A 89 -11.01 14.94 6.03
C VAL A 89 -10.64 13.62 6.72
N ALA A 90 -11.48 12.58 6.63
CA ALA A 90 -11.18 11.27 7.20
C ALA A 90 -9.91 10.65 6.59
N ILE A 91 -9.74 10.76 5.27
CA ILE A 91 -8.54 10.25 4.59
C ILE A 91 -7.30 11.07 4.98
N ILE A 92 -7.37 12.40 4.96
CA ILE A 92 -6.25 13.26 5.33
C ILE A 92 -5.83 13.02 6.79
N THR A 93 -6.79 12.96 7.70
CA THR A 93 -6.50 12.72 9.13
C THR A 93 -5.92 11.33 9.39
N GLY A 94 -6.34 10.31 8.63
CA GLY A 94 -5.73 8.98 8.69
C GLY A 94 -4.32 8.91 8.06
N PHE A 95 -4.09 9.65 6.98
CA PHE A 95 -2.83 9.65 6.24
C PHE A 95 -1.74 10.51 6.90
N LEU A 96 -2.11 11.66 7.46
CA LEU A 96 -1.15 12.68 7.90
C LEU A 96 -0.14 12.16 8.94
N PRO A 97 -0.53 11.40 10.00
CA PRO A 97 0.45 10.87 10.95
C PRO A 97 1.46 9.93 10.28
N ALA A 98 0.98 9.04 9.39
CA ALA A 98 1.85 8.13 8.65
C ALA A 98 2.78 8.87 7.68
N ALA A 99 2.29 9.90 7.01
CA ALA A 99 3.09 10.72 6.10
C ALA A 99 4.20 11.49 6.85
N VAL A 100 3.87 12.11 7.98
CA VAL A 100 4.85 12.85 8.80
C VAL A 100 5.92 11.91 9.34
N LEU A 101 5.52 10.79 9.97
CA LEU A 101 6.47 9.81 10.49
C LEU A 101 7.30 9.18 9.36
N GLY A 102 6.68 8.88 8.22
CA GLY A 102 7.34 8.33 7.05
C GLY A 102 8.40 9.27 6.49
N LEU A 103 8.12 10.57 6.39
CA LEU A 103 9.10 11.56 5.92
C LEU A 103 10.26 11.72 6.91
N LEU A 104 9.96 11.85 8.21
CA LEU A 104 10.97 12.04 9.25
C LEU A 104 11.89 10.82 9.44
N LEU A 105 11.35 9.60 9.28
CA LEU A 105 12.07 8.35 9.52
C LEU A 105 12.52 7.65 8.23
N SER A 106 12.29 8.24 7.06
CA SER A 106 12.49 7.59 5.76
C SER A 106 13.89 6.98 5.57
N HIS A 107 14.95 7.71 5.95
CA HIS A 107 16.33 7.20 5.87
C HIS A 107 16.56 6.04 6.82
N TRP A 108 16.17 6.19 8.09
CA TRP A 108 16.34 5.14 9.10
C TRP A 108 15.58 3.86 8.73
N ILE A 109 14.35 3.98 8.20
CA ILE A 109 13.54 2.86 7.72
C ILE A 109 14.25 2.16 6.56
N LYS A 110 14.72 2.91 5.55
CA LYS A 110 15.42 2.31 4.40
C LYS A 110 16.67 1.55 4.81
N ASP A 111 17.42 2.07 5.77
CA ASP A 111 18.68 1.45 6.20
C ASP A 111 18.46 0.21 7.06
N HIS A 112 17.42 0.18 7.91
CA HIS A 112 17.23 -0.88 8.91
C HIS A 112 16.10 -1.87 8.59
N LEU A 113 15.06 -1.45 7.84
CA LEU A 113 13.85 -2.24 7.62
C LEU A 113 13.73 -2.84 6.21
N PHE A 114 14.51 -2.36 5.23
CA PHE A 114 14.53 -2.94 3.86
C PHE A 114 15.50 -4.11 3.71
N GLY A 115 15.86 -4.78 4.81
CA GLY A 115 16.60 -6.03 4.83
C GLY A 115 15.70 -7.26 4.76
N MET A 116 16.25 -8.40 4.34
CA MET A 116 15.52 -9.68 4.25
C MET A 116 14.94 -10.11 5.61
N TRP A 117 15.74 -10.04 6.67
CA TRP A 117 15.33 -10.42 8.02
C TRP A 117 14.21 -9.54 8.58
N PRO A 118 14.32 -8.19 8.55
CA PRO A 118 13.22 -7.30 8.93
C PRO A 118 11.91 -7.59 8.17
N VAL A 119 11.97 -7.84 6.86
CA VAL A 119 10.77 -8.15 6.05
C VAL A 119 10.10 -9.44 6.51
N ILE A 120 10.87 -10.50 6.76
CA ILE A 120 10.33 -11.77 7.29
C ILE A 120 9.66 -11.55 8.65
N VAL A 121 10.33 -10.83 9.55
CA VAL A 121 9.78 -10.53 10.89
C VAL A 121 8.48 -9.73 10.78
N ALA A 122 8.46 -8.72 9.91
CA ALA A 122 7.26 -7.90 9.66
C ALA A 122 6.10 -8.74 9.10
N TRP A 123 6.36 -9.69 8.20
CA TRP A 123 5.34 -10.63 7.68
C TRP A 123 4.76 -11.51 8.79
N VAL A 124 5.61 -12.08 9.63
CA VAL A 124 5.17 -12.95 10.73
C VAL A 124 4.33 -12.15 11.73
N ILE A 125 4.83 -10.99 12.19
CA ILE A 125 4.12 -10.13 13.14
C ILE A 125 2.82 -9.61 12.52
N GLY A 126 2.85 -9.15 11.27
CA GLY A 126 1.66 -8.68 10.55
C GLY A 126 0.60 -9.77 10.40
N GLY A 127 1.01 -10.99 10.04
CA GLY A 127 0.12 -12.15 9.94
C GLY A 127 -0.56 -12.49 11.27
N PHE A 128 0.21 -12.56 12.36
CA PHE A 128 -0.37 -12.75 13.70
C PHE A 128 -1.27 -11.59 14.12
N GLY A 129 -0.92 -10.35 13.77
CA GLY A 129 -1.75 -9.17 14.04
C GLY A 129 -3.11 -9.25 13.34
N ILE A 130 -3.15 -9.68 12.07
CA ILE A 130 -4.40 -9.89 11.33
C ILE A 130 -5.25 -10.98 12.02
N LEU A 131 -4.64 -12.10 12.41
CA LEU A 131 -5.34 -13.17 13.13
C LEU A 131 -5.88 -12.71 14.49
N ALA A 132 -5.08 -11.97 15.25
CA ALA A 132 -5.47 -11.42 16.55
C ALA A 132 -6.63 -10.43 16.41
N THR A 133 -6.59 -9.53 15.44
CA THR A 133 -7.69 -8.57 15.19
C THR A 133 -8.96 -9.28 14.70
N ALA A 134 -8.84 -10.32 13.89
CA ALA A 134 -9.97 -11.15 13.48
C ALA A 134 -10.60 -11.87 14.69
N TRP A 135 -9.76 -12.47 15.54
CA TRP A 135 -10.20 -13.14 16.77
C TRP A 135 -10.85 -12.16 17.77
N TRP A 136 -10.30 -10.96 17.91
CA TRP A 136 -10.85 -9.93 18.78
C TRP A 136 -12.22 -9.42 18.31
N ARG A 137 -12.38 -9.19 16.99
CA ARG A 137 -13.68 -8.83 16.40
C ARG A 137 -14.74 -9.92 16.54
N LYS A 138 -14.34 -11.19 16.49
CA LYS A 138 -15.27 -12.31 16.71
C LYS A 138 -15.83 -12.31 18.14
N GLN A 139 -15.02 -11.92 19.13
CA GLN A 139 -15.44 -11.84 20.54
C GLN A 139 -16.15 -10.54 20.89
N ASN A 140 -15.84 -9.45 20.18
CA ASN A 140 -16.47 -8.15 20.35
C ASN A 140 -17.20 -7.77 19.06
N PRO A 141 -18.29 -8.47 18.71
CA PRO A 141 -19.07 -8.08 17.54
C PRO A 141 -19.50 -6.61 17.72
N PRO A 142 -19.37 -5.77 16.69
CA PRO A 142 -19.83 -4.39 16.78
C PRO A 142 -21.29 -4.41 17.22
N ARG A 143 -21.62 -3.65 18.28
CA ARG A 143 -23.02 -3.46 18.68
C ARG A 143 -23.77 -3.09 17.41
N ALA A 144 -24.82 -3.84 17.08
CA ALA A 144 -25.61 -3.61 15.89
C ALA A 144 -25.94 -2.11 15.85
N ALA A 145 -25.26 -1.37 14.98
CA ALA A 145 -25.58 0.01 14.76
C ALA A 145 -26.98 -0.06 14.17
N GLY A 146 -27.98 0.43 14.91
CA GLY A 146 -29.37 0.48 14.48
C GLY A 146 -29.51 1.42 13.30
N TRP A 147 -28.96 1.03 12.15
CA TRP A 147 -29.20 1.65 10.87
C TRP A 147 -30.66 1.37 10.55
N PRO A 148 -31.53 2.40 10.50
CA PRO A 148 -32.86 2.20 9.99
C PRO A 148 -32.71 1.81 8.51
N CYS A 149 -32.99 0.56 8.19
CA CYS A 149 -33.31 0.18 6.81
C CYS A 149 -34.49 1.06 6.38
N ARG A 150 -34.22 2.03 5.50
CA ARG A 150 -35.22 2.75 4.71
C ARG A 150 -34.79 2.69 3.26
#